data_AF-A0A828Z177-F1
#
_entry.id   AF-A0A828Z177-F1
#
_cell.length_a   1.000
_cell.length_b   1.000
_cell.length_c   1.000
_cell.angle_alpha   90.00
_cell.angle_beta   90.00
_cell.angle_gamma   90.00
#
_symmetry.space_group_name_H-M   'P 1'
#
loop_
_entity.id
_entity.type
_entity.pdbx_description
1 polymer ?
#
loop_
_entity_poly.entity_id
_entity_poly.type
_entity_poly.pdbx_seq_one_letter_code
_entity_poly.pdbx_strand_id
1 'polypeptide(L)'
;MSNYVIDKYSKKVIWINPDPNQLSGKSAWSDFNSETHEIVHAIHYNPQLGDLFKADVLDGIAKDFEPKKVYDTKTMAERVLQNWEDEIDPATETEDEPLKDSNGNFLIYQTTLTLVGSPMMN
;
A
#
# COMPACT_ATOMS: atom_id res chain seq x y z
N MET A 1 -1.54 18.20 -19.63
CA MET A 1 -1.84 17.94 -18.20
C MET A 1 -0.96 16.79 -17.78
N SER A 2 -0.04 17.02 -16.86
CA SER A 2 0.93 16.02 -16.43
C SER A 2 0.32 15.20 -15.29
N ASN A 3 0.25 13.88 -15.46
CA ASN A 3 -0.29 12.98 -14.46
C ASN A 3 0.84 12.60 -13.48
N TYR A 4 0.81 13.15 -12.27
CA TYR A 4 1.82 12.88 -11.27
C TYR A 4 1.22 12.62 -9.91
N VAL A 5 1.94 11.85 -9.11
CA VAL A 5 1.66 11.54 -7.71
C VAL A 5 2.89 11.85 -6.87
N ILE A 6 2.72 11.88 -5.54
CA ILE A 6 3.81 12.22 -4.63
C ILE A 6 4.28 10.95 -3.95
N ASP A 7 5.59 10.67 -4.02
CA ASP A 7 6.15 9.55 -3.29
C ASP A 7 5.92 9.70 -1.78
N LYS A 8 5.50 8.61 -1.13
CA LYS A 8 5.16 8.61 0.29
C LYS A 8 6.34 9.01 1.16
N TYR A 9 7.54 8.52 0.84
CA TYR A 9 8.73 8.62 1.70
C TYR A 9 9.64 9.79 1.32
N SER A 10 9.99 9.92 0.04
CA SER A 10 10.93 10.91 -0.48
C SER A 10 10.28 12.25 -0.84
N LYS A 11 8.95 12.30 -0.94
CA LYS A 11 8.18 13.47 -1.43
C LYS A 11 8.56 13.93 -2.84
N LYS A 12 9.26 13.08 -3.59
CA LYS A 12 9.53 13.32 -5.01
C LYS A 12 8.25 13.16 -5.82
N VAL A 13 8.23 13.81 -6.98
CA VAL A 13 7.13 13.70 -7.93
C VAL A 13 7.33 12.42 -8.74
N ILE A 14 6.42 11.47 -8.61
CA ILE A 14 6.39 10.23 -9.38
C ILE A 14 5.49 10.43 -10.60
N TRP A 15 6.03 10.13 -11.77
CA TRP A 15 5.27 10.03 -13.01
C TRP A 15 5.00 8.57 -13.30
N ILE A 16 3.71 8.25 -13.43
CA ILE A 16 3.27 6.88 -13.67
C ILE A 16 3.27 6.61 -15.17
N ASN A 17 4.04 5.61 -15.57
CA ASN A 17 4.05 5.13 -16.94
C ASN A 17 3.26 3.82 -17.06
N PRO A 18 2.02 3.86 -17.58
CA PRO A 18 1.26 2.65 -17.87
C PRO A 18 1.63 2.01 -19.22
N ASP A 19 2.50 2.62 -20.03
CA ASP A 19 2.85 2.13 -21.37
C ASP A 19 3.68 0.84 -21.28
N PRO A 20 3.24 -0.27 -21.91
CA PRO A 20 3.94 -1.55 -21.85
C PRO A 20 5.35 -1.53 -22.48
N ASN A 21 5.69 -0.51 -23.27
CA ASN A 21 7.03 -0.32 -23.85
C ASN A 21 7.99 0.45 -22.92
N GLN A 22 7.58 0.77 -21.68
CA GLN A 22 8.41 1.38 -20.65
C GLN A 22 9.12 2.68 -21.08
N LEU A 23 8.45 3.50 -21.88
CA LEU A 23 9.00 4.79 -22.33
C LEU A 23 9.44 5.65 -21.13
N SER A 24 10.67 6.18 -21.18
CA SER A 24 11.26 6.94 -20.07
C SER A 24 11.88 8.26 -20.50
N GLY A 25 12.09 9.16 -19.54
CA GLY A 25 12.88 10.38 -19.68
C GLY A 25 12.28 11.44 -20.61
N LYS A 26 13.15 12.35 -21.09
CA LYS A 26 12.75 13.48 -21.94
C LYS A 26 12.09 13.10 -23.26
N SER A 27 12.38 11.91 -23.77
CA SER A 27 11.77 11.35 -24.98
C SER A 27 10.29 11.02 -24.80
N ALA A 28 9.86 10.72 -23.57
CA ALA A 28 8.47 10.41 -23.23
C ALA A 28 7.75 11.63 -22.66
N TRP A 29 8.46 12.52 -21.97
CA TRP A 29 7.91 13.74 -21.36
C TRP A 29 8.89 14.91 -21.45
N SER A 30 8.52 15.96 -22.19
CA SER A 30 9.37 17.13 -22.44
C SER A 30 9.88 17.81 -21.17
N ASP A 31 9.08 17.79 -20.11
CA ASP A 31 9.32 18.52 -18.86
C ASP A 31 10.01 17.65 -17.79
N PHE A 32 10.51 16.47 -18.18
CA PHE A 32 11.18 15.57 -17.24
C PHE A 32 12.48 16.17 -16.69
N ASN A 33 12.58 16.24 -15.36
CA ASN A 33 13.79 16.59 -14.63
C ASN A 33 14.15 15.45 -13.66
N SER A 34 15.25 14.75 -13.92
CA SER A 34 15.72 13.62 -13.11
C SER A 34 16.13 13.97 -11.68
N GLU A 35 16.33 15.25 -11.36
CA GLU A 35 16.63 15.68 -9.99
C GLU A 35 15.37 15.70 -9.11
N THR A 36 14.20 15.95 -9.71
CA THR A 36 12.94 16.16 -8.99
C THR A 36 11.87 15.12 -9.32
N HIS A 37 12.00 14.45 -10.47
CA HIS A 37 11.04 13.48 -10.97
C HIS A 37 11.62 12.08 -10.98
N GLU A 38 10.78 11.12 -10.59
CA GLU A 38 11.01 9.70 -10.73
C GLU A 38 9.93 9.14 -11.66
N ILE A 39 10.32 8.26 -12.59
CA ILE A 39 9.36 7.58 -13.44
C ILE A 39 9.22 6.17 -12.90
N VAL A 40 8.00 5.80 -12.59
CA VAL A 40 7.66 4.45 -12.14
C VAL A 40 6.78 3.80 -13.19
N HIS A 41 7.18 2.62 -13.63
CA HIS A 41 6.37 1.81 -14.49
C HIS A 41 5.37 1.01 -13.66
N ALA A 42 4.08 1.24 -13.89
CA ALA A 42 3.02 0.58 -13.13
C ALA A 42 1.85 0.25 -14.07
N ILE A 43 1.69 -1.03 -14.39
CA ILE A 43 0.64 -1.49 -15.32
C ILE A 43 -0.69 -1.69 -14.57
N HIS A 44 -0.64 -2.20 -13.34
CA HIS A 44 -1.83 -2.54 -12.55
C HIS A 44 -2.09 -1.59 -11.37
N TYR A 45 -1.37 -0.47 -11.30
CA TYR A 45 -1.54 0.51 -10.25
C TYR A 45 -1.61 1.93 -10.82
N ASN A 46 -2.76 2.58 -10.62
CA ASN A 46 -3.05 3.92 -11.10
C ASN A 46 -3.75 4.75 -10.00
N PRO A 47 -3.01 5.28 -9.02
CA PRO A 47 -3.53 6.19 -8.00
C PRO A 47 -4.07 7.49 -8.61
N GLN A 48 -4.92 8.22 -7.88
CA GLN A 48 -5.45 9.48 -8.37
C GLN A 48 -4.40 10.59 -8.29
N LEU A 49 -4.62 11.65 -9.06
CA LEU A 49 -3.73 12.81 -9.07
C LEU A 49 -3.66 13.45 -7.69
N GLY A 50 -2.44 13.60 -7.17
CA GLY A 50 -2.19 14.15 -5.84
C GLY A 50 -2.24 13.12 -4.70
N ASP A 51 -2.58 11.86 -4.97
CA ASP A 51 -2.47 10.79 -3.98
C ASP A 51 -1.00 10.48 -3.67
N LEU A 52 -0.79 9.77 -2.56
CA LEU A 52 0.50 9.19 -2.24
C LEU A 52 0.70 7.92 -3.06
N PHE A 53 1.88 7.77 -3.66
CA PHE A 53 2.25 6.49 -4.26
C PHE A 53 2.54 5.47 -3.16
N LYS A 54 1.74 4.40 -3.08
CA LYS A 54 1.80 3.40 -1.99
C LYS A 54 2.56 2.13 -2.36
N ALA A 55 2.67 1.81 -3.64
CA ALA A 55 3.30 0.57 -4.08
C ALA A 55 4.82 0.59 -3.87
N ASP A 56 5.38 -0.56 -3.50
CA ASP A 56 6.82 -0.76 -3.49
C ASP A 56 7.37 -0.70 -4.92
N VAL A 57 8.50 -0.01 -5.11
CA VAL A 57 9.19 0.09 -6.39
C VAL A 57 10.47 -0.73 -6.35
N LEU A 58 10.65 -1.62 -7.33
CA LEU A 58 11.87 -2.38 -7.56
C LEU A 58 12.36 -2.12 -8.98
N ASP A 59 13.58 -1.62 -9.13
CA ASP A 59 14.19 -1.30 -10.43
C ASP A 59 13.30 -0.41 -11.34
N GLY A 60 12.61 0.56 -10.73
CA GLY A 60 11.72 1.49 -11.43
C GLY A 60 10.34 0.91 -11.81
N ILE A 61 10.03 -0.31 -11.35
CA ILE A 61 8.76 -0.99 -11.60
C ILE A 61 7.98 -1.11 -10.28
N ALA A 62 6.73 -0.69 -10.30
CA ALA A 62 5.81 -0.87 -9.19
C ALA A 62 5.46 -2.35 -9.05
N LYS A 63 5.57 -2.89 -7.84
CA LYS A 63 5.07 -4.23 -7.54
C LYS A 63 3.55 -4.27 -7.64
N ASP A 64 3.05 -5.40 -8.13
CA ASP A 64 1.64 -5.72 -8.06
C ASP A 64 1.19 -5.83 -6.60
N PHE A 65 -0.05 -5.45 -6.35
CA PHE A 65 -0.64 -5.62 -5.03
C PHE A 65 -0.91 -7.10 -4.77
N GLU A 66 -0.46 -7.59 -3.63
CA GLU A 66 -0.81 -8.93 -3.15
C GLU A 66 -2.03 -8.82 -2.21
N PRO A 67 -3.14 -9.53 -2.48
CA PRO A 67 -4.31 -9.51 -1.60
C PRO A 67 -3.97 -9.93 -0.18
N LYS A 68 -4.48 -9.17 0.80
CA LYS A 68 -4.23 -9.43 2.23
C LYS A 68 -5.52 -9.56 3.00
N LYS A 69 -5.54 -10.51 3.93
CA LYS A 69 -6.64 -10.69 4.86
C LYS A 69 -6.52 -9.72 6.02
N VAL A 70 -7.65 -9.15 6.40
CA VAL A 70 -7.79 -8.34 7.60
C VAL A 70 -9.03 -8.78 8.35
N TYR A 71 -9.00 -8.61 9.66
CA TYR A 71 -10.01 -9.14 10.56
C TYR A 71 -10.56 -8.01 11.43
N ASP A 72 -11.88 -7.94 11.54
CA ASP A 72 -12.53 -7.07 12.51
C ASP A 72 -12.24 -7.58 13.92
N THR A 73 -11.68 -6.71 14.74
CA THR A 73 -11.19 -6.98 16.10
C THR A 73 -12.29 -7.37 17.09
N LYS A 74 -13.57 -7.10 16.79
CA LYS A 74 -14.71 -7.39 17.68
C LYS A 74 -15.47 -8.64 17.26
N THR A 75 -15.66 -8.82 15.97
CA THR A 75 -16.52 -9.85 15.36
C THR A 75 -15.71 -11.00 14.76
N MET A 76 -14.39 -10.82 14.58
CA MET A 76 -13.50 -11.75 13.89
C MET A 76 -13.86 -11.96 12.42
N ALA A 77 -14.70 -11.08 11.85
CA ALA A 77 -15.09 -11.13 10.46
C ALA A 77 -13.88 -10.86 9.56
N GLU A 78 -13.65 -11.75 8.59
CA GLU A 78 -12.60 -11.61 7.59
C GLU A 78 -13.10 -10.75 6.42
N ARG A 79 -12.23 -9.84 5.94
CA ARG A 79 -12.31 -9.33 4.56
C ARG A 79 -10.92 -9.31 3.94
N VAL A 80 -10.89 -9.09 2.63
CA VAL A 80 -9.65 -9.08 1.85
C VAL A 80 -9.44 -7.71 1.25
N LEU A 81 -8.30 -7.09 1.54
CA LEU A 81 -7.79 -5.93 0.80
C LEU A 81 -7.45 -6.40 -0.62
N GLN A 82 -7.96 -5.71 -1.64
CA GLN A 82 -7.82 -6.06 -3.05
C GLN A 82 -6.83 -5.18 -3.80
N ASN A 83 -6.53 -3.99 -3.27
CA ASN A 83 -5.65 -3.03 -3.92
C ASN A 83 -4.96 -2.11 -2.89
N TRP A 84 -3.98 -1.33 -3.35
CA TRP A 84 -3.21 -0.39 -2.53
C TRP A 84 -4.05 0.70 -1.83
N GLU A 85 -5.24 1.01 -2.33
CA GLU A 85 -6.15 2.01 -1.77
C GLU A 85 -7.15 1.43 -0.76
N ASP A 86 -7.21 0.10 -0.62
CA ASP A 86 -7.98 -0.52 0.45
C ASP A 86 -7.22 -0.38 1.77
N GLU A 87 -7.63 0.57 2.60
CA GLU A 87 -7.01 0.83 3.89
C GLU A 87 -7.60 -0.05 5.01
N ILE A 88 -6.76 -0.34 6.00
CA ILE A 88 -7.16 -0.93 7.27
C ILE A 88 -7.70 0.18 8.15
N ASP A 89 -8.86 -0.01 8.78
CA ASP A 89 -9.30 0.87 9.88
C ASP A 89 -8.53 0.49 11.15
N PRO A 90 -7.52 1.27 11.59
CA PRO A 90 -6.70 0.91 12.74
C PRO A 90 -7.48 0.89 14.06
N ALA A 91 -8.71 1.44 14.09
CA ALA A 91 -9.56 1.41 15.26
C ALA A 91 -10.36 0.12 15.39
N THR A 92 -10.58 -0.60 14.28
CA THR A 92 -11.48 -1.76 14.26
C THR A 92 -10.91 -3.00 13.59
N GLU A 93 -9.80 -2.90 12.86
CA GLU A 93 -9.24 -3.98 12.05
C GLU A 93 -7.76 -4.26 12.36
N THR A 94 -7.35 -5.50 12.12
CA THR A 94 -5.96 -5.95 12.22
C THR A 94 -5.62 -6.96 11.11
N GLU A 95 -4.34 -7.05 10.75
CA GLU A 95 -3.82 -8.14 9.90
C GLU A 95 -3.64 -9.45 10.71
N ASP A 96 -3.66 -9.37 12.04
CA ASP A 96 -3.48 -10.54 12.91
C ASP A 96 -4.68 -11.49 12.80
N GLU A 97 -4.42 -12.71 12.33
CA GLU A 97 -5.45 -13.75 12.26
C GLU A 97 -5.93 -14.14 13.67
N PRO A 98 -7.26 -14.18 13.92
CA PRO A 98 -7.79 -14.59 15.21
C PRO A 98 -7.37 -16.03 15.53
N LEU A 99 -7.02 -16.25 16.80
CA LEU A 99 -6.56 -17.54 17.30
C LEU A 99 -7.64 -18.62 17.12
N LYS A 100 -7.21 -19.81 16.73
CA LYS A 100 -8.07 -20.99 16.54
C LYS A 100 -7.74 -22.08 17.56
N ASP A 101 -8.75 -22.83 17.97
CA ASP A 101 -8.58 -24.05 18.75
C ASP A 101 -8.03 -25.20 17.89
N SER A 102 -7.79 -26.36 18.52
CA SER A 102 -7.33 -27.56 17.83
C SER A 102 -8.30 -28.12 16.78
N ASN A 103 -9.57 -27.67 16.79
CA ASN A 103 -10.60 -28.03 15.82
C ASN A 103 -10.74 -26.97 14.71
N GLY A 104 -9.97 -25.89 14.74
CA GLY A 104 -10.02 -24.78 13.79
C GLY A 104 -11.09 -23.72 14.08
N ASN A 105 -11.78 -23.79 15.22
CA ASN A 105 -12.76 -22.79 15.62
C ASN A 105 -12.09 -21.58 16.24
N PHE A 106 -12.60 -20.37 15.95
CA PHE A 106 -12.09 -19.16 16.59
C PHE A 106 -12.31 -19.18 18.10
N LEU A 107 -11.27 -18.83 18.86
CA LEU A 107 -11.40 -18.64 20.30
C LEU A 107 -12.28 -17.40 20.55
N ILE A 108 -13.33 -17.54 21.36
CA ILE A 108 -14.22 -16.42 21.72
C ILE A 108 -13.54 -15.46 22.73
N TYR A 109 -13.93 -14.18 22.70
CA TYR A 109 -13.43 -13.13 23.60
C TYR A 109 -11.93 -12.81 23.51
N GLN A 110 -11.35 -12.90 22.31
CA GLN A 110 -9.99 -12.39 22.09
C GLN A 110 -10.00 -10.86 22.20
N THR A 111 -9.16 -10.33 23.09
CA THR A 111 -8.87 -8.89 23.09
C THR A 111 -7.58 -8.72 22.28
N THR A 112 -7.70 -8.32 21.01
CA THR A 112 -6.55 -7.86 20.23
C THR A 112 -6.09 -6.54 20.83
N LEU A 113 -5.05 -6.58 21.67
CA LEU A 113 -4.36 -5.37 22.12
C LEU A 113 -3.70 -4.75 20.89
N THR A 114 -4.26 -3.66 20.36
CA THR A 114 -3.50 -2.75 19.52
C THR A 114 -2.34 -2.25 20.38
N LEU A 115 -1.12 -2.72 20.08
CA LEU A 115 0.11 -2.23 20.70
C LEU A 115 0.33 -0.77 20.27
N VAL A 116 -0.41 0.15 20.88
CA VAL A 116 -0.05 1.56 20.88
C VAL A 116 1.12 1.70 21.85
N GLY A 117 2.34 1.47 21.36
CA GLY A 117 3.61 1.77 22.00
C GLY A 117 3.74 1.36 23.46
N SER A 118 4.31 0.18 23.73
CA SER A 118 4.89 -0.08 25.05
C SER A 118 5.93 1.01 25.35
N PRO A 119 5.81 1.79 26.44
CA PRO A 119 6.94 2.55 26.91
C PRO A 119 7.96 1.53 27.40
N MET A 120 9.14 1.51 26.78
CA MET A 120 10.29 0.81 27.33
C MET A 120 10.52 1.37 28.74
N MET A 121 10.21 0.58 29.76
CA MET A 121 10.67 0.84 31.12
C MET A 121 12.15 0.47 31.18
N ASN A 122 13.00 1.49 31.25
CA ASN A 122 14.35 1.40 31.79
C ASN A 122 14.30 1.05 33.29
#